data_AF-A0A662F2P1-F1
#
_entry.id   AF-A0A662F2P1-F1
#
_cell.length_a   1.000
_cell.length_b   1.000
_cell.length_c   1.000
_cell.angle_alpha   90.00
_cell.angle_beta   90.00
_cell.angle_gamma   90.00
#
_symmetry.space_group_name_H-M   'P 1'
#
loop_
_entity.id
_entity.type
_entity.pdbx_description
1 polymer ?
#
loop_
_entity_poly.entity_id
_entity_poly.type
_entity_poly.pdbx_seq_one_letter_code
_entity_poly.pdbx_strand_id
1 'polypeptide(L)'
;MRFDIVTIFPEALSGFFSVGVIGQARAAGLLEVHLHDLRDFTDDPHRVVDDRAYGGGPGMVMKVEPFVRAIEAIKSGGVRSCFLHERCGIARPDPEGWRTILLS
;
A
#
# COMPACT_ATOMS: atom_id res chain seq x y z
N MET A 1 -6.91 -2.84 -14.23
CA MET A 1 -5.92 -1.98 -13.54
C MET A 1 -5.60 -2.59 -12.19
N ARG A 2 -4.33 -2.65 -11.79
CA ARG A 2 -3.89 -3.34 -10.57
C ARG A 2 -3.43 -2.34 -9.51
N PHE A 3 -3.88 -2.52 -8.27
CA PHE A 3 -3.49 -1.76 -7.09
C PHE A 3 -3.01 -2.72 -6.00
N ASP A 4 -1.81 -2.47 -5.50
CA ASP A 4 -1.21 -3.20 -4.39
C ASP A 4 -1.17 -2.27 -3.18
N ILE A 5 -1.81 -2.69 -2.09
CA ILE A 5 -1.95 -1.90 -0.87
C ILE A 5 -1.23 -2.64 0.24
N VAL A 6 -0.24 -1.98 0.84
CA VAL A 6 0.51 -2.51 1.98
C VAL A 6 -0.06 -1.90 3.26
N THR A 7 -0.52 -2.75 4.18
CA THR A 7 -1.16 -2.33 5.43
C THR A 7 -0.84 -3.30 6.55
N ILE A 8 -1.01 -2.87 7.80
CA ILE A 8 -0.94 -3.73 9.00
C ILE A 8 -2.32 -4.33 9.38
N PHE A 9 -3.39 -3.89 8.70
CA PHE A 9 -4.76 -4.33 8.94
C PHE A 9 -5.46 -4.69 7.62
N PRO A 10 -5.04 -5.79 6.96
CA PRO A 10 -5.64 -6.20 5.69
C PRO A 10 -7.12 -6.59 5.84
N GLU A 11 -7.49 -7.23 6.94
CA GLU A 11 -8.85 -7.71 7.20
C GLU A 11 -9.85 -6.55 7.26
N ALA A 12 -9.49 -5.43 7.89
CA ALA A 12 -10.34 -4.25 7.99
C ALA A 12 -10.64 -3.62 6.63
N LEU A 13 -9.70 -3.72 5.68
CA LEU A 13 -9.86 -3.16 4.34
C LEU A 13 -10.53 -4.13 3.36
N SER A 14 -10.45 -5.44 3.62
CA SER A 14 -10.99 -6.47 2.74
C SER A 14 -12.49 -6.29 2.43
N GLY A 15 -13.28 -5.95 3.45
CA GLY A 15 -14.71 -5.67 3.31
C GLY A 15 -14.99 -4.43 2.46
N PHE A 16 -14.18 -3.39 2.59
CA PHE A 16 -14.35 -2.13 1.85
C PHE A 16 -14.20 -2.31 0.34
N PHE A 17 -13.30 -3.21 -0.10
CA PHE A 17 -13.09 -3.52 -1.51
C PHE A 17 -14.12 -4.50 -2.11
N SER A 18 -15.01 -5.06 -1.30
CA SER A 18 -16.05 -5.99 -1.75
C SER A 18 -17.42 -5.35 -1.99
N VAL A 19 -17.61 -4.11 -1.54
CA VAL A 19 -18.91 -3.44 -1.56
C VAL A 19 -18.96 -2.26 -2.55
N GLY A 20 -20.18 -1.89 -2.95
CA GLY A 20 -20.44 -0.72 -3.79
C GLY A 20 -19.80 -0.79 -5.20
N VAL A 21 -19.43 0.39 -5.72
CA VAL A 21 -18.87 0.55 -7.07
C VAL A 21 -17.52 -0.18 -7.22
N ILE A 22 -16.73 -0.24 -6.14
CA ILE A 22 -15.43 -0.91 -6.12
C ILE A 22 -15.61 -2.43 -6.26
N GLY A 23 -16.54 -3.02 -5.50
CA GLY A 23 -16.88 -4.44 -5.61
C GLY A 23 -17.38 -4.81 -7.01
N GLN A 24 -18.23 -3.96 -7.61
CA GLN A 24 -18.71 -4.14 -8.98
C GLN A 24 -17.57 -4.05 -10.01
N ALA A 25 -16.66 -3.08 -9.88
CA ALA A 25 -15.52 -2.94 -10.78
C ALA A 25 -14.56 -4.15 -10.70
N ARG A 26 -14.42 -4.75 -9.51
CA ARG A 26 -13.63 -5.96 -9.30
C ARG A 26 -14.31 -7.19 -9.91
N ALA A 27 -15.62 -7.33 -9.73
CA ALA A 27 -16.40 -8.40 -10.37
C ALA A 27 -16.40 -8.28 -11.91
N ALA A 28 -16.36 -7.07 -12.44
CA ALA A 28 -16.24 -6.79 -13.87
C ALA A 28 -14.80 -6.95 -14.42
N GLY A 29 -13.81 -7.30 -13.58
CA GLY A 29 -12.42 -7.47 -13.99
C GLY A 29 -11.69 -6.17 -14.38
N LEU A 30 -12.31 -5.01 -14.14
CA LEU A 30 -11.71 -3.71 -14.44
C LEU A 30 -10.65 -3.31 -13.41
N LEU A 31 -10.80 -3.82 -12.18
CA LEU A 31 -9.97 -3.50 -11.02
C LEU A 31 -9.48 -4.76 -10.31
N GLU A 32 -8.19 -4.84 -10.05
CA GLU A 32 -7.54 -5.89 -9.27
C GLU A 32 -6.89 -5.25 -8.04
N VAL A 33 -7.29 -5.66 -6.84
CA VAL A 33 -6.77 -5.12 -5.58
C VAL A 33 -6.09 -6.24 -4.81
N HIS A 34 -4.81 -6.05 -4.51
CA HIS A 34 -4.01 -6.94 -3.69
C HIS A 34 -3.71 -6.27 -2.36
N LEU A 35 -4.09 -6.93 -1.26
CA LEU A 35 -3.79 -6.48 0.09
C LEU A 35 -2.60 -7.28 0.60
N HIS A 36 -1.55 -6.57 0.99
CA HIS A 36 -0.32 -7.14 1.52
C HIS A 36 -0.21 -6.77 3.00
N ASP A 37 -0.12 -7.77 3.87
CA ASP A 37 0.14 -7.54 5.29
C ASP A 37 1.62 -7.21 5.48
N LEU A 38 1.92 -6.03 6.03
CA LEU A 38 3.30 -5.63 6.31
C LEU A 38 3.99 -6.58 7.32
N ARG A 39 3.22 -7.24 8.19
CA ARG A 39 3.72 -8.18 9.19
C ARG A 39 4.38 -9.41 8.56
N ASP A 40 3.99 -9.79 7.35
CA ASP A 40 4.56 -10.93 6.63
C ASP A 40 5.94 -10.62 6.03
N PHE A 41 6.33 -9.34 5.98
CA PHE A 41 7.63 -8.89 5.45
C PHE A 41 8.68 -8.62 6.53
N THR A 42 8.40 -9.05 7.76
CA THR A 42 9.31 -8.95 8.91
C THR A 42 10.04 -10.28 9.12
N ASP A 43 11.33 -10.25 9.50
CA ASP A 43 12.10 -11.47 9.87
C ASP A 43 11.98 -11.82 11.36
N ASP A 44 11.42 -10.92 12.16
CA ASP A 44 11.36 -11.09 13.59
C ASP A 44 10.26 -12.11 13.97
N PRO A 45 10.52 -13.07 14.88
CA PRO A 45 9.51 -14.00 15.37
C PRO A 45 8.25 -13.33 15.93
N HIS A 46 8.39 -12.10 16.46
CA HIS A 46 7.31 -11.31 17.02
C HIS A 46 6.61 -10.41 16.00
N ARG A 47 7.00 -10.48 14.71
CA ARG A 47 6.44 -9.72 13.59
C ARG A 47 6.34 -8.22 13.85
N VAL A 48 7.42 -7.67 14.40
CA VAL A 48 7.48 -6.27 14.83
C VAL A 48 7.63 -5.34 13.62
N VAL A 49 6.64 -4.48 13.40
CA VAL A 49 6.60 -3.52 12.29
C VAL A 49 6.94 -2.09 12.71
N ASP A 50 7.04 -1.84 14.02
CA ASP A 50 7.29 -0.55 14.62
C ASP A 50 8.39 -0.62 15.70
N ASP A 51 9.08 0.48 15.95
CA ASP A 51 10.14 0.59 16.94
C ASP A 51 10.03 1.89 17.73
N ARG A 52 10.78 2.00 18.82
CA ARG A 52 10.92 3.25 19.56
C ARG A 52 11.69 4.26 18.72
N ALA A 53 11.18 5.49 18.70
CA ALA A 53 11.88 6.60 18.07
C ALA A 53 13.25 6.83 18.72
N TYR A 54 14.29 6.96 17.89
CA TYR A 54 15.60 7.42 18.36
C TYR A 54 15.48 8.84 18.93
N GLY A 55 16.14 9.10 20.06
CA GLY A 55 16.07 10.38 20.77
C GLY A 55 15.05 10.41 21.92
N GLY A 56 14.26 9.34 22.09
CA GLY A 56 13.27 9.24 23.15
C GLY A 56 12.02 10.09 22.89
N GLY A 57 10.91 9.68 23.48
CA GLY A 57 9.61 10.31 23.28
C GLY A 57 8.49 9.26 23.32
N PRO A 58 7.26 9.65 23.71
CA PRO A 58 6.12 8.76 23.65
C PRO A 58 5.75 8.49 22.20
N GLY A 59 5.56 7.21 21.85
CA GLY A 59 5.12 6.80 20.53
C GLY A 59 5.99 5.70 19.92
N MET A 60 5.54 5.22 18.77
CA MET A 60 6.20 4.18 17.98
C MET A 60 6.35 4.67 16.55
N VAL A 61 7.46 4.33 15.91
CA VAL A 61 7.80 4.71 14.55
C VAL A 61 7.90 3.45 13.72
N MET A 62 7.24 3.42 12.57
CA MET A 62 7.28 2.26 11.70
C MET A 62 8.71 1.99 11.20
N LYS A 63 9.11 0.72 11.22
CA LYS A 63 10.39 0.26 10.67
C LYS A 63 10.39 0.39 9.16
N VAL A 64 11.53 0.77 8.58
CA VAL A 64 11.66 0.96 7.12
C VAL A 64 11.88 -0.39 6.42
N GLU A 65 12.53 -1.33 7.09
CA GLU A 65 12.93 -2.63 6.56
C GLU A 65 11.75 -3.45 6.02
N PRO A 66 10.61 -3.59 6.73
CA PRO A 66 9.46 -4.33 6.23
C PRO A 66 8.83 -3.67 5.00
N PHE A 67 8.84 -2.33 4.94
CA PHE A 67 8.34 -1.59 3.77
C PHE A 67 9.21 -1.83 2.54
N VAL A 68 10.53 -1.73 2.68
CA VAL A 68 11.45 -1.97 1.56
C VAL A 68 11.23 -3.36 0.98
N ARG A 69 11.13 -4.37 1.84
CA ARG A 69 10.89 -5.76 1.43
C ARG A 69 9.55 -5.98 0.76
N ALA A 70 8.48 -5.40 1.31
CA ALA A 70 7.16 -5.43 0.69
C ALA A 70 7.22 -4.83 -0.73
N ILE A 71 7.91 -3.70 -0.89
CA ILE A 71 8.04 -3.02 -2.18
C ILE A 71 8.87 -3.85 -3.16
N GLU A 72 9.97 -4.45 -2.72
CA GLU A 72 10.81 -5.31 -3.56
C GLU A 72 10.04 -6.56 -4.03
N ALA A 73 9.26 -7.17 -3.14
CA ALA A 73 8.40 -8.31 -3.46
C ALA A 73 7.30 -7.93 -4.47
N ILE A 74 6.72 -6.74 -4.36
CA ILE A 74 5.67 -6.26 -5.29
C ILE A 74 6.26 -5.84 -6.64
N LYS A 75 7.42 -5.15 -6.65
CA LYS A 75 8.07 -4.64 -7.87
C LYS A 75 8.58 -5.75 -8.78
N SER A 76 9.05 -6.85 -8.20
CA SER A 76 9.49 -8.02 -8.98
C SER A 76 8.35 -8.65 -9.81
N GLY A 77 7.08 -8.30 -9.53
CA GLY A 77 5.91 -8.63 -10.33
C GLY A 77 5.54 -7.64 -11.45
N GLY A 78 6.34 -6.60 -11.72
CA GLY A 78 6.09 -5.65 -12.82
C GLY A 78 5.01 -4.59 -12.54
N VAL A 79 4.80 -4.22 -11.27
CA VAL A 79 3.70 -3.33 -10.86
C VAL A 79 4.16 -1.86 -10.73
N ARG A 80 3.30 -0.93 -11.17
CA ARG A 80 3.45 0.52 -10.95
C ARG A 80 3.05 0.85 -9.50
N SER A 81 4.03 1.07 -8.62
CA SER A 81 3.81 1.43 -7.21
C SER A 81 3.57 2.93 -7.05
N CYS A 82 2.43 3.35 -6.50
CA CYS A 82 2.13 4.74 -6.16
C CYS A 82 1.85 4.82 -4.65
N PHE A 83 2.65 5.59 -3.91
CA PHE A 83 2.49 5.75 -2.46
C PHE A 83 1.58 6.94 -2.17
N LEU A 84 0.48 6.71 -1.45
CA LEU A 84 -0.33 7.79 -0.90
C LEU A 84 0.36 8.34 0.36
N HIS A 85 1.30 9.26 0.16
CA HIS A 85 1.77 10.15 1.23
C HIS A 85 1.59 11.59 0.75
N GLU A 86 1.10 12.46 1.63
CA GLU A 86 0.62 13.82 1.35
C GLU A 86 1.66 14.75 0.65
N ARG A 87 2.92 14.30 0.54
CA ARG A 87 4.00 14.97 -0.22
C ARG A 87 4.97 14.03 -0.96
N CYS A 88 4.60 12.80 -1.29
CA CYS A 88 5.49 11.93 -2.07
C CYS A 88 5.03 11.82 -3.53
N GLY A 89 5.39 12.83 -4.32
CA GLY A 89 5.35 12.72 -5.77
C GLY A 89 6.53 11.92 -6.29
N ILE A 90 6.28 10.71 -6.79
CA ILE A 90 7.03 10.16 -7.92
C ILE A 90 6.01 9.86 -9.02
N ALA A 91 5.60 10.93 -9.69
CA ALA A 91 5.01 10.85 -11.01
C ALA A 91 6.19 10.74 -12.00
N ARG A 92 6.28 9.64 -12.74
CA ARG A 92 6.94 9.70 -14.05
C ARG A 92 5.86 10.05 -15.07
N PRO A 93 6.04 11.12 -15.86
CA PRO A 93 5.12 11.41 -16.95
C PRO A 93 5.32 10.38 -18.06
N ASP A 94 4.28 9.62 -18.38
CA ASP A 94 4.04 9.15 -19.75
C ASP A 94 3.49 10.35 -20.55
N PRO A 95 3.74 10.47 -21.86
CA PRO A 95 3.39 11.66 -22.65
C PRO A 95 1.88 11.95 -22.77
N GLU A 96 0.99 11.06 -22.34
CA GLU A 96 -0.45 11.13 -22.67
C GLU A 96 -1.40 11.34 -21.46
N GLY A 97 -1.00 12.19 -20.51
CA GLY A 97 -1.96 13.00 -19.74
C GLY A 97 -2.67 12.33 -18.55
N TRP A 98 -2.66 13.02 -17.41
CA TRP A 98 -3.37 12.64 -16.20
C TRP A 98 -4.79 13.21 -16.22
N ARG A 99 -5.83 12.35 -16.17
CA ARG A 99 -7.19 12.78 -15.85
C ARG A 99 -7.40 12.72 -14.34
N THR A 100 -7.17 13.84 -13.68
CA THR A 100 -7.53 14.10 -12.29
C THR A 100 -9.06 14.13 -12.17
N ILE A 101 -9.65 13.20 -11.40
CA ILE A 101 -11.00 13.38 -10.85
C ILE A 101 -10.82 13.65 -9.36
N LEU A 102 -10.90 14.94 -9.00
CA LEU A 102 -11.08 15.41 -7.64
C LEU A 102 -12.55 15.24 -7.29
N LEU A 103 -12.86 14.45 -6.25
CA LEU A 103 -14.14 14.52 -5.54
C LEU A 103 -13.86 15.18 -4.19
N SER A 104 -14.28 16.43 -4.09
CA SER A 104 -14.54 17.17 -2.85
C SER A 104 -15.77 16.64 -2.14
#